data_AF-A0A2V5LXX9-F1
#
_entry.id   AF-A0A2V5LXX9-F1
#
_cell.length_a   1.000
_cell.length_b   1.000
_cell.length_c   1.000
_cell.angle_alpha   90.00
_cell.angle_beta   90.00
_cell.angle_gamma   90.00
#
_symmetry.space_group_name_H-M   'P 1'
#
loop_
_entity.id
_entity.type
_entity.pdbx_description
1 polymer ?
#
loop_
_entity_poly.entity_id
_entity_poly.type
_entity_poly.pdbx_seq_one_letter_code
_entity_poly.pdbx_strand_id
1 'polypeptide(L)'
;MSEKESPARERLHIHLNDHLAGSVAAIELLDNLIEQHPADRFEEVLHGVRDDVHHDQETLRDLIRKVGAEESGIRKAGAWLAEKLSRVKIGHADDTAELLQALEGLALGITGKELLWRSLNEIAANFPGLQGTDFCNLEKRAQDQLERVETLRMQTVREAFRT
;
A
#
# COMPACT_ATOMS: atom_id res chain seq x y z
N MET A 1 -21.63 5.06 30.89
CA MET A 1 -21.10 6.39 30.55
C MET A 1 -19.98 6.16 29.55
N SER A 2 -20.14 6.60 28.31
CA SER A 2 -19.12 6.43 27.26
C SER A 2 -17.91 7.30 27.64
N GLU A 3 -16.77 6.69 27.94
CA GLU A 3 -15.50 7.40 28.00
C GLU A 3 -15.25 7.99 26.61
N LYS A 4 -15.30 9.32 26.49
CA LYS A 4 -14.90 9.98 25.25
C LYS A 4 -13.47 9.53 24.92
N GLU A 5 -13.27 8.97 23.73
CA GLU A 5 -11.92 8.66 23.27
C GLU A 5 -11.03 9.89 23.31
N SER A 6 -9.78 9.71 23.74
CA SER A 6 -8.78 10.78 23.68
C SER A 6 -8.61 11.24 22.23
N PRO A 7 -8.49 12.56 21.95
CA PRO A 7 -8.26 13.07 20.60
C PRO A 7 -7.05 12.42 19.88
N ALA A 8 -6.06 11.95 20.65
CA ALA A 8 -4.91 11.24 20.09
C ALA A 8 -5.28 9.84 19.55
N ARG A 9 -6.19 9.13 20.23
CA ARG A 9 -6.68 7.81 19.84
C ARG A 9 -7.53 7.90 18.58
N GLU A 10 -8.44 8.88 18.52
CA GLU A 10 -9.25 9.16 17.33
C GLU A 10 -8.38 9.45 16.10
N ARG A 11 -7.33 10.29 16.25
CA ARG A 11 -6.38 10.55 15.15
C ARG A 11 -5.62 9.30 14.71
N LEU A 12 -5.21 8.45 15.64
CA LEU A 12 -4.56 7.17 15.31
C LEU A 12 -5.52 6.26 14.54
N HIS A 13 -6.78 6.17 14.96
CA HIS A 13 -7.79 5.36 14.29
C HIS A 13 -8.02 5.81 12.84
N ILE A 14 -8.16 7.11 12.61
CA ILE A 14 -8.27 7.69 11.27
C ILE A 14 -7.03 7.36 10.45
N HIS A 15 -5.84 7.60 11.01
CA HIS A 15 -4.57 7.37 10.32
C HIS A 15 -4.40 5.92 9.87
N LEU A 16 -4.68 4.94 10.74
CA LEU A 16 -4.61 3.52 10.40
C LEU A 16 -5.63 3.13 9.31
N ASN A 17 -6.85 3.66 9.40
CA ASN A 17 -7.90 3.39 8.41
C ASN A 17 -7.58 4.00 7.04
N ASP A 18 -6.98 5.20 6.98
CA ASP A 18 -6.54 5.81 5.72
C ASP A 18 -5.46 4.96 5.04
N HIS A 19 -4.50 4.43 5.81
CA HIS A 19 -3.50 3.51 5.30
C HIS A 19 -4.10 2.15 4.89
N LEU A 20 -5.12 1.65 5.59
CA LEU A 20 -5.84 0.44 5.20
C LEU A 20 -6.51 0.64 3.83
N ALA A 21 -7.20 1.77 3.62
CA ALA A 21 -7.79 2.11 2.33
C ALA A 21 -6.73 2.19 1.21
N GLY A 22 -5.56 2.77 1.49
CA GLY A 22 -4.44 2.78 0.55
C GLY A 22 -3.91 1.39 0.20
N SER A 23 -3.85 0.47 1.17
CA SER A 23 -3.43 -0.91 0.90
C SER A 23 -4.42 -1.70 0.04
N VAL A 24 -5.73 -1.47 0.21
CA VAL A 24 -6.78 -2.08 -0.66
C VAL A 24 -6.58 -1.63 -2.10
N ALA A 25 -6.39 -0.32 -2.30
CA ALA A 25 -6.08 0.27 -3.59
C ALA A 25 -4.82 -0.32 -4.25
N ALA A 26 -3.75 -0.53 -3.48
CA ALA A 26 -2.51 -1.11 -4.00
C ALA A 26 -2.68 -2.58 -4.43
N ILE A 27 -3.44 -3.38 -3.68
CA ILE A 27 -3.75 -4.77 -4.05
C ILE A 27 -4.59 -4.81 -5.32
N GLU A 28 -5.64 -3.99 -5.43
CA GLU A 28 -6.44 -3.90 -6.66
C GLU A 28 -5.59 -3.49 -7.88
N LEU A 29 -4.64 -2.56 -7.72
CA LEU A 29 -3.72 -2.18 -8.79
C LEU A 29 -2.83 -3.36 -9.20
N LEU A 30 -2.25 -4.07 -8.23
CA LEU A 30 -1.40 -5.23 -8.48
C LEU A 30 -2.16 -6.37 -9.17
N ASP A 31 -3.39 -6.64 -8.74
CA ASP A 31 -4.27 -7.63 -9.37
C ASP A 31 -4.53 -7.28 -10.84
N ASN A 32 -4.87 -6.02 -11.13
CA ASN A 32 -5.06 -5.57 -12.50
C ASN A 32 -3.78 -5.70 -13.35
N LEU A 33 -2.61 -5.35 -12.81
CA LEU A 33 -1.33 -5.48 -13.52
C LEU A 33 -0.99 -6.96 -13.80
N ILE A 34 -1.23 -7.84 -12.84
CA ILE A 34 -1.03 -9.29 -13.00
C ILE A 34 -1.95 -9.84 -14.09
N GLU A 35 -3.22 -9.44 -14.11
CA GLU A 35 -4.20 -9.88 -15.12
C GLU A 35 -3.89 -9.37 -16.53
N GLN A 36 -3.32 -8.17 -16.67
CA GLN A 36 -3.02 -7.54 -17.96
C GLN A 36 -1.70 -7.99 -18.59
N HIS A 37 -0.78 -8.53 -17.79
CA HIS A 37 0.53 -9.01 -18.25
C HIS A 37 0.75 -10.52 -17.97
N PRO A 38 -0.17 -11.41 -18.39
CA PRO A 38 -0.01 -12.85 -18.16
C PRO A 38 1.18 -13.39 -18.97
N ALA A 39 2.09 -14.11 -18.32
CA ALA A 39 3.31 -14.70 -18.90
C ALA A 39 4.45 -13.73 -19.27
N ASP A 40 4.50 -12.52 -18.70
CA ASP A 40 5.65 -11.62 -18.83
C ASP A 40 6.70 -11.86 -17.72
N ARG A 41 7.93 -11.41 -17.96
CA ARG A 41 9.09 -11.43 -17.03
C ARG A 41 8.84 -10.73 -15.68
N PHE A 42 7.70 -10.07 -15.52
CA PHE A 42 7.30 -9.27 -14.37
C PHE A 42 6.35 -10.00 -13.42
N GLU A 43 5.77 -11.11 -13.87
CA GLU A 43 4.73 -11.84 -13.15
C GLU A 43 5.19 -12.24 -11.74
N GLU A 44 6.36 -12.86 -11.61
CA GLU A 44 6.90 -13.31 -10.32
C GLU A 44 7.11 -12.13 -9.34
N VAL A 45 7.63 -11.01 -9.85
CA VAL A 45 7.88 -9.80 -9.03
C VAL A 45 6.57 -9.19 -8.56
N LEU A 46 5.58 -9.04 -9.44
CA LEU A 46 4.29 -8.46 -9.11
C LEU A 46 3.52 -9.32 -8.11
N HIS A 47 3.52 -10.66 -8.28
CA HIS A 47 2.93 -11.59 -7.32
C HIS A 47 3.63 -11.50 -5.95
N GLY A 48 4.97 -11.50 -5.92
CA GLY A 48 5.71 -11.38 -4.67
C GLY A 48 5.42 -10.07 -3.93
N VAL A 49 5.36 -8.94 -4.63
CA VAL A 49 5.00 -7.65 -4.03
C VAL A 49 3.54 -7.64 -3.55
N ARG A 50 2.61 -8.22 -4.32
CA ARG A 50 1.20 -8.36 -3.93
C ARG A 50 1.04 -9.17 -2.65
N ASP A 51 1.71 -10.30 -2.56
CA ASP A 51 1.66 -11.17 -1.38
C ASP A 51 2.22 -10.44 -0.16
N ASP A 52 3.34 -9.73 -0.29
CA ASP A 52 3.90 -8.95 0.80
C ASP A 52 2.98 -7.81 1.25
N VAL A 53 2.36 -7.09 0.30
CA VAL A 53 1.36 -6.04 0.60
C VAL A 53 0.13 -6.63 1.29
N HIS A 54 -0.29 -7.84 0.92
CA HIS A 54 -1.39 -8.54 1.58
C HIS A 54 -1.06 -8.88 3.05
N HIS A 55 0.13 -9.44 3.31
CA HIS A 55 0.59 -9.71 4.68
C HIS A 55 0.72 -8.43 5.52
N ASP A 56 1.18 -7.33 4.91
CA ASP A 56 1.20 -6.00 5.55
C ASP A 56 -0.21 -5.50 5.89
N GLN A 57 -1.17 -5.70 4.98
CA GLN A 57 -2.57 -5.32 5.18
C GLN A 57 -3.21 -6.11 6.33
N GLU A 58 -2.96 -7.41 6.43
CA GLU A 58 -3.43 -8.23 7.54
C GLU A 58 -2.85 -7.74 8.88
N THR A 59 -1.55 -7.43 8.90
CA THR A 59 -0.90 -6.82 10.07
C THR A 59 -1.56 -5.50 10.45
N LEU A 60 -1.90 -4.65 9.47
CA LEU A 60 -2.58 -3.39 9.70
C LEU A 60 -3.99 -3.58 10.27
N ARG A 61 -4.78 -4.53 9.74
CA ARG A 61 -6.10 -4.89 10.29
C ARG A 61 -5.99 -5.36 11.74
N ASP A 62 -4.98 -6.16 12.05
CA ASP A 62 -4.72 -6.62 13.42
C ASP A 62 -4.42 -5.46 14.37
N LEU A 63 -3.62 -4.49 13.91
CA LEU A 63 -3.31 -3.28 14.69
C LEU A 63 -4.56 -2.42 14.91
N ILE A 64 -5.38 -2.21 13.89
CA ILE A 64 -6.68 -1.50 14.00
C ILE A 64 -7.53 -2.13 15.10
N ARG A 65 -7.68 -3.45 15.09
CA ARG A 65 -8.41 -4.18 16.13
C ARG A 65 -7.78 -4.02 17.52
N LYS A 66 -6.45 -4.15 17.63
CA LYS A 66 -5.72 -4.03 18.91
C LYS A 66 -5.80 -2.63 19.52
N VAL A 67 -5.87 -1.57 18.72
CA VAL A 67 -6.08 -0.20 19.21
C VAL A 67 -7.55 0.13 19.47
N GLY A 68 -8.45 -0.84 19.30
CA GLY A 68 -9.88 -0.71 19.53
C GLY A 68 -10.62 0.11 18.48
N ALA A 69 -10.03 0.28 17.30
CA ALA A 69 -10.72 0.85 16.15
C ALA A 69 -11.53 -0.23 15.44
N GLU A 70 -12.64 0.17 14.83
CA GLU A 70 -13.31 -0.63 13.81
C GLU A 70 -12.74 -0.26 12.44
N GLU A 71 -12.73 -1.24 11.53
CA GLU A 71 -12.53 -0.95 10.12
C GLU A 71 -13.69 -0.07 9.67
N SER A 72 -13.40 1.18 9.29
CA SER A 72 -14.44 2.11 8.92
C SER A 72 -15.09 1.67 7.60
N GLY A 73 -16.28 1.06 7.69
CA GLY A 73 -17.02 0.54 6.54
C GLY A 73 -17.56 1.60 5.57
N ILE A 74 -17.23 2.89 5.75
CA ILE A 74 -17.93 4.00 5.10
C ILE A 74 -17.28 4.50 3.81
N ARG A 75 -15.99 4.28 3.54
CA ARG A 75 -15.36 4.82 2.31
C ARG A 75 -14.27 3.90 1.76
N LYS A 76 -14.70 2.76 1.20
CA LYS A 76 -13.92 1.99 0.21
C LYS A 76 -13.15 2.99 -0.67
N ALA A 77 -11.83 3.05 -0.51
CA ALA A 77 -10.72 3.47 -1.40
C ALA A 77 -10.92 4.43 -2.60
N GLY A 78 -12.14 4.86 -2.92
CA GLY A 78 -12.56 5.23 -4.26
C GLY A 78 -12.28 6.68 -4.61
N ALA A 79 -12.21 7.60 -3.66
CA ALA A 79 -12.00 9.02 -3.99
C ALA A 79 -10.56 9.31 -4.44
N TRP A 80 -9.56 8.76 -3.74
CA TRP A 80 -8.15 8.93 -4.13
C TRP A 80 -7.78 8.05 -5.32
N LEU A 81 -8.27 6.79 -5.31
CA LEU A 81 -7.98 5.83 -6.36
C LEU A 81 -8.70 6.16 -7.68
N ALA A 82 -9.94 6.67 -7.65
CA ALA A 82 -10.64 7.05 -8.88
C ALA A 82 -9.97 8.22 -9.60
N GLU A 83 -9.34 9.16 -8.90
CA GLU A 83 -8.70 10.32 -9.55
C GLU A 83 -7.34 9.98 -10.19
N LYS A 84 -6.64 8.96 -9.68
CA LYS A 84 -5.36 8.48 -10.24
C LYS A 84 -5.50 7.28 -11.19
N LEU A 85 -6.39 6.32 -10.92
CA LEU A 85 -6.63 5.16 -11.78
C LEU A 85 -7.66 5.39 -12.89
N SER A 86 -8.52 6.41 -12.84
CA SER A 86 -9.41 6.68 -13.98
C SER A 86 -8.65 7.05 -15.26
N ARG A 87 -7.40 7.52 -15.14
CA ARG A 87 -6.50 7.72 -16.29
C ARG A 87 -5.91 6.41 -16.83
N VAL A 88 -5.56 5.48 -15.94
CA VAL A 88 -5.01 4.14 -16.28
C VAL A 88 -6.07 3.24 -16.93
N LYS A 89 -7.36 3.56 -16.77
CA LYS A 89 -8.47 2.79 -17.34
C LYS A 89 -8.81 3.15 -18.80
N ILE A 90 -8.05 4.03 -19.46
CA ILE A 90 -8.36 4.57 -20.81
C ILE A 90 -7.29 4.19 -21.86
N GLY A 91 -6.22 3.47 -21.52
CA GLY A 91 -5.26 2.97 -22.51
C GLY A 91 -5.48 1.50 -22.88
N HIS A 92 -4.99 1.17 -24.07
CA HIS A 92 -4.94 -0.20 -24.55
C HIS A 92 -3.79 -0.93 -23.84
N ALA A 93 -3.89 -2.27 -23.71
CA ALA A 93 -2.92 -3.15 -23.05
C ALA A 93 -1.47 -3.15 -23.61
N ASP A 94 -1.15 -2.22 -24.53
CA ASP A 94 0.17 -2.02 -25.15
C ASP A 94 0.85 -0.71 -24.70
N ASP A 95 0.29 0.04 -23.75
CA ASP A 95 0.86 1.34 -23.34
C ASP A 95 1.88 1.21 -22.19
N THR A 96 3.16 1.16 -22.56
CA THR A 96 4.29 1.13 -21.59
C THR A 96 4.32 2.37 -20.68
N ALA A 97 3.72 3.50 -21.09
CA ALA A 97 3.63 4.69 -20.24
C ALA A 97 2.61 4.52 -19.11
N GLU A 98 1.53 3.75 -19.33
CA GLU A 98 0.54 3.45 -18.29
C GLU A 98 1.09 2.50 -17.23
N LEU A 99 1.82 1.45 -17.66
CA LEU A 99 2.55 0.57 -16.75
C LEU A 99 3.55 1.36 -15.89
N LEU A 100 4.30 2.28 -16.51
CA LEU A 100 5.22 3.15 -15.78
C LEU A 100 4.48 3.99 -14.71
N GLN A 101 3.37 4.62 -15.07
CA GLN A 101 2.58 5.42 -14.13
C GLN A 101 2.00 4.57 -12.99
N ALA A 102 1.58 3.33 -13.28
CA ALA A 102 1.11 2.39 -12.27
C ALA A 102 2.21 2.03 -11.27
N LEU A 103 3.42 1.72 -11.76
CA LEU A 103 4.59 1.41 -10.93
C LEU A 103 5.03 2.60 -10.07
N GLU A 104 4.96 3.83 -10.59
CA GLU A 104 5.21 5.06 -9.82
C GLU A 104 4.18 5.25 -8.70
N GLY A 105 2.90 5.01 -9.00
CA GLY A 105 1.83 5.03 -8.00
C GLY A 105 2.05 3.99 -6.90
N LEU A 106 2.42 2.77 -7.29
CA LEU A 106 2.73 1.69 -6.35
C LEU A 106 3.94 2.02 -5.48
N ALA A 107 5.02 2.55 -6.05
CA ALA A 107 6.20 2.97 -5.31
C ALA A 107 5.86 4.03 -4.24
N LEU A 108 5.06 5.04 -4.59
CA LEU A 108 4.57 6.05 -3.63
C LEU A 108 3.73 5.42 -2.51
N GLY A 109 2.87 4.45 -2.84
CA GLY A 109 2.06 3.71 -1.87
C GLY A 109 2.92 2.90 -0.89
N ILE A 110 3.94 2.20 -1.39
CA ILE A 110 4.89 1.43 -0.58
C ILE A 110 5.70 2.36 0.34
N THR A 111 6.19 3.49 -0.16
CA THR A 111 6.85 4.51 0.67
C THR A 111 5.91 5.05 1.75
N GLY A 112 4.64 5.30 1.42
CA GLY A 112 3.64 5.70 2.41
C GLY A 112 3.45 4.67 3.53
N LYS A 113 3.45 3.38 3.17
CA LYS A 113 3.41 2.27 4.14
C LYS A 113 4.69 2.16 4.98
N GLU A 114 5.87 2.37 4.39
CA GLU A 114 7.14 2.43 5.13
C GLU A 114 7.09 3.53 6.21
N LEU A 115 6.62 4.73 5.83
CA LEU A 115 6.47 5.86 6.75
C LEU A 115 5.46 5.59 7.87
N LEU A 116 4.39 4.85 7.59
CA LEU A 116 3.46 4.37 8.61
C LEU A 116 4.18 3.50 9.63
N TRP A 117 4.92 2.47 9.20
CA TRP A 117 5.61 1.56 10.11
C TRP A 117 6.60 2.27 11.02
N ARG A 118 7.38 3.19 10.44
CA ARG A 118 8.30 4.04 11.21
C ARG A 118 7.57 4.91 12.23
N SER A 119 6.43 5.48 11.84
CA SER A 119 5.61 6.32 12.72
C SER A 119 4.96 5.53 13.85
N LEU A 120 4.46 4.32 13.58
CA LEU A 120 3.89 3.43 14.60
C LEU A 120 4.94 2.95 15.60
N ASN A 121 6.16 2.68 15.14
CA ASN A 121 7.28 2.35 16.00
C ASN A 121 7.57 3.47 17.01
N GLU A 122 7.61 4.72 16.55
CA GLU A 122 7.87 5.89 17.39
C GLU A 122 6.83 6.06 18.50
N ILE A 123 5.56 5.80 18.20
CA ILE A 123 4.46 5.98 19.17
C ILE A 123 4.09 4.70 19.94
N ALA A 124 4.74 3.55 19.68
CA ALA A 124 4.34 2.25 20.22
C ALA A 124 4.31 2.23 21.76
N ALA A 125 5.21 2.97 22.42
CA ALA A 125 5.23 3.08 23.88
C ALA A 125 3.97 3.72 24.47
N ASN A 126 3.29 4.58 23.70
CA ASN A 126 2.12 5.33 24.14
C ASN A 126 0.80 4.56 23.93
N PHE A 127 0.81 3.51 23.11
CA PHE A 127 -0.38 2.76 22.71
C PHE A 127 -0.16 1.26 22.95
N PRO A 128 -0.73 0.68 24.02
CA PRO A 128 -0.58 -0.74 24.33
C PRO A 128 -0.93 -1.69 23.18
N GLY A 129 -1.90 -1.32 22.33
CA GLY A 129 -2.29 -2.11 21.16
C GLY A 129 -1.23 -2.20 20.05
N LEU A 130 -0.21 -1.33 20.05
CA LEU A 130 0.90 -1.36 19.10
C LEU A 130 2.09 -2.18 19.62
N GLN A 131 2.18 -2.39 20.93
CA GLN A 131 3.31 -3.06 21.56
C GLN A 131 3.42 -4.53 21.12
N GLY A 132 4.66 -5.01 21.00
CA GLY A 132 4.96 -6.38 20.57
C GLY A 132 4.92 -6.59 19.05
N THR A 133 4.63 -5.56 18.26
CA THR A 133 4.74 -5.61 16.80
C THR A 133 6.16 -5.23 16.38
N ASP A 134 6.79 -6.02 15.52
CA ASP A 134 8.12 -5.74 14.98
C ASP A 134 8.04 -4.78 13.79
N PHE A 135 7.84 -3.49 14.08
CA PHE A 135 7.73 -2.45 13.06
C PHE A 135 9.01 -2.29 12.23
N CYS A 136 10.19 -2.58 12.79
CA CYS A 136 11.46 -2.52 12.07
C CYS A 136 11.48 -3.56 10.94
N ASN A 137 10.98 -4.78 11.19
CA ASN A 137 10.89 -5.80 10.15
C ASN A 137 9.82 -5.46 9.09
N LEU A 138 8.70 -4.83 9.48
CA LEU A 138 7.70 -4.36 8.53
C LEU A 138 8.23 -3.23 7.64
N GLU A 139 8.98 -2.28 8.21
CA GLU A 139 9.68 -1.22 7.49
C GLU A 139 10.68 -1.79 6.48
N LYS A 140 11.51 -2.75 6.92
CA LYS A 140 12.46 -3.43 6.04
C LYS A 140 11.76 -4.15 4.88
N ARG A 141 10.67 -4.86 5.15
CA ARG A 141 9.90 -5.53 4.08
C ARG A 141 9.33 -4.52 3.08
N ALA A 142 8.90 -3.34 3.52
CA ALA A 142 8.47 -2.28 2.61
C ALA A 142 9.63 -1.75 1.73
N GLN A 143 10.83 -1.63 2.28
CA GLN A 143 12.04 -1.27 1.53
C GLN A 143 12.37 -2.33 0.47
N ASP A 144 12.34 -3.62 0.84
CA ASP A 144 12.57 -4.73 -0.10
C ASP A 144 11.51 -4.77 -1.22
N GLN A 145 10.26 -4.40 -0.94
CA GLN A 145 9.22 -4.23 -1.97
C GLN A 145 9.53 -3.06 -2.90
N LEU A 146 9.95 -1.91 -2.35
CA LEU A 146 10.28 -0.72 -3.12
C LEU A 146 11.44 -0.97 -4.08
N GLU A 147 12.49 -1.68 -3.65
CA GLU A 147 13.62 -2.04 -4.50
C GLU A 147 13.22 -2.92 -5.71
N ARG A 148 12.32 -3.89 -5.47
CA ARG A 148 11.76 -4.74 -6.53
C ARG A 148 10.94 -3.93 -7.52
N VAL A 149 10.06 -3.05 -7.03
CA VAL A 149 9.24 -2.17 -7.88
C VAL A 149 10.11 -1.17 -8.65
N GLU A 150 11.16 -0.63 -8.04
CA GLU A 150 12.08 0.31 -8.69
C GLU A 150 12.87 -0.36 -9.83
N THR A 151 13.31 -1.60 -9.62
CA THR A 151 13.96 -2.39 -10.67
C THR A 151 13.05 -2.53 -11.89
N LEU A 152 11.79 -2.89 -11.65
CA LEU A 152 10.75 -3.00 -12.68
C LEU A 152 10.47 -1.66 -13.37
N ARG A 153 10.34 -0.59 -12.58
CA ARG A 153 10.10 0.77 -13.08
C ARG A 153 11.22 1.25 -14.01
N MET A 154 12.48 1.01 -13.64
CA MET A 154 13.63 1.38 -14.49
C MET A 154 13.73 0.57 -15.78
N GLN A 155 13.30 -0.69 -15.79
CA GLN A 155 13.18 -1.45 -17.03
C GLN A 155 12.10 -0.85 -17.93
N THR A 156 10.94 -0.56 -17.35
CA THR A 156 9.80 0.06 -18.05
C THR A 156 10.15 1.43 -18.65
N VAL A 157 10.90 2.29 -17.92
CA VAL A 157 11.39 3.58 -18.46
C VAL A 157 12.24 3.38 -19.72
N ARG A 158 13.15 2.41 -19.72
CA ARG A 158 14.03 2.15 -20.88
C ARG A 158 13.24 1.69 -22.11
N GLU A 159 12.13 1.01 -21.89
CA GLU A 159 11.25 0.53 -22.96
C GLU A 159 10.33 1.62 -23.48
N ALA A 160 9.68 2.37 -22.59
CA ALA A 160 8.76 3.44 -22.93
C ALA A 160 9.40 4.55 -23.78
N PHE A 161 10.69 4.80 -23.58
CA PHE A 161 11.41 5.90 -24.22
C PHE A 161 12.59 5.44 -25.09
N ARG A 162 12.56 4.19 -25.58
CA ARG A 162 13.57 3.69 -26.51
C ARG A 162 13.42 4.40 -27.86
N THR A 163 14.42 5.17 -28.26
CA THR A 163 14.57 5.72 -29.62
C THR A 163 15.24 4.75 -30.56
#